data_AF-A0A7S1IGW7-F1
#
_entry.id   AF-A0A7S1IGW7-F1
#
_cell.length_a   1.000
_cell.length_b   1.000
_cell.length_c   1.000
_cell.angle_alpha   90.00
_cell.angle_beta   90.00
_cell.angle_gamma   90.00
#
_symmetry.space_group_name_H-M   'P 1'
#
loop_
_entity.id
_entity.type
_entity.pdbx_description
1 polymer ?
#
loop_
_entity_poly.entity_id
_entity_poly.type
_entity_poly.pdbx_seq_one_letter_code
_entity_poly.pdbx_strand_id
1 'polypeptide(L)'
;APGRALAACGWLSSVKCRSPKTRTLTAKPNEVSSFDTDTTDELLITHHPHLVHLNRLCFTRVYAPRPTADIDPLPYYGAGCQLVALSYQPKPCQAVRQNCAFFRSNGGCGYVLKPTALRAPAAAAPQPMTLKLNLIAGLHMPNPTEEELGLYVEVTVAGPTGHQRMATE
;
A
#
# COMPACT_ATOMS: atom_id res chain seq x y z
N ALA A 1 34.09 21.96 -8.53
CA ALA A 1 33.60 21.23 -7.34
C ALA A 1 32.65 20.11 -7.80
N PRO A 2 32.93 18.83 -7.50
CA PRO A 2 32.27 17.67 -8.10
C PRO A 2 30.94 17.29 -7.39
N GLY A 3 30.14 18.29 -7.01
CA GLY A 3 28.90 18.09 -6.23
C GLY A 3 27.59 18.33 -6.98
N ARG A 4 27.63 18.79 -8.24
CA ARG A 4 26.43 19.21 -9.01
C ARG A 4 26.02 18.25 -10.13
N ALA A 5 26.80 17.22 -10.45
CA ALA A 5 26.50 16.32 -11.57
C ALA A 5 25.32 15.36 -11.31
N LEU A 6 25.00 15.07 -10.04
CA LEU A 6 23.89 14.17 -9.66
C LEU A 6 22.53 14.88 -9.55
N ALA A 7 22.49 16.21 -9.64
CA ALA A 7 21.27 16.99 -9.44
C ALA A 7 20.34 17.01 -10.67
N ALA A 8 20.76 16.43 -11.80
CA ALA A 8 20.01 16.41 -13.06
C ALA A 8 19.02 15.23 -13.14
N CYS A 9 18.32 14.88 -12.06
CA CYS A 9 17.16 13.98 -12.15
C CYS A 9 16.01 14.73 -12.82
N GLY A 10 15.85 14.53 -14.14
CA GLY A 10 14.94 15.33 -14.97
C GLY A 10 13.44 15.15 -14.71
N TRP A 11 13.02 14.16 -13.92
CA TRP A 11 11.60 13.77 -13.79
C TRP A 11 11.05 13.87 -12.37
N LEU A 12 11.83 13.49 -11.35
CA LEU A 12 11.40 13.48 -9.95
C LEU A 12 12.47 14.12 -9.05
N SER A 13 12.05 15.09 -8.25
CA SER A 13 12.87 15.77 -7.25
C SER A 13 12.45 15.33 -5.85
N SER A 14 13.36 14.71 -5.11
CA SER A 14 13.12 14.40 -3.69
C SER A 14 13.07 15.70 -2.88
N VAL A 15 12.01 15.88 -2.10
CA VAL A 15 11.86 17.07 -1.27
C VAL A 15 11.61 16.71 0.18
N LYS A 16 12.33 17.40 1.08
CA LYS A 16 12.09 17.28 2.51
C LYS A 16 10.81 18.05 2.87
N CYS A 17 9.78 17.33 3.29
CA CYS A 17 8.55 17.93 3.77
C CYS A 17 8.67 18.19 5.28
N ARG A 18 8.67 19.47 5.70
CA ARG A 18 8.68 19.87 7.12
C ARG A 18 7.29 20.00 7.72
N SER A 19 6.28 20.18 6.88
CA SER A 19 4.89 20.43 7.29
C SER A 19 3.94 19.51 6.52
N PRO A 20 3.87 18.21 6.88
CA PRO A 20 3.07 17.23 6.15
C PRO A 20 1.59 17.61 6.05
N LYS A 21 1.04 18.22 7.11
CA LYS A 21 -0.36 18.66 7.22
C LYS A 21 -0.77 19.79 6.29
N THR A 22 0.20 20.55 5.76
CA THR A 22 -0.04 21.69 4.85
C THR A 22 0.65 21.50 3.51
N ARG A 23 1.20 20.31 3.25
CA ARG A 23 2.03 20.03 2.07
C ARG A 23 1.29 20.26 0.75
N THR A 24 -0.03 20.06 0.72
CA THR A 24 -0.88 20.29 -0.46
C THR A 24 -0.76 21.73 -1.02
N LEU A 25 -0.54 22.73 -0.16
CA LEU A 25 -0.41 24.14 -0.55
C LEU A 25 0.83 24.44 -1.40
N THR A 26 1.83 23.55 -1.37
CA THR A 26 3.14 23.76 -2.02
C THR A 26 3.52 22.60 -2.94
N ALA A 27 2.65 21.62 -3.12
CA ALA A 27 2.94 20.39 -3.84
C ALA A 27 3.12 20.67 -5.34
N LYS A 28 4.22 20.15 -5.90
CA LYS A 28 4.46 20.16 -7.35
C LYS A 28 4.43 18.74 -7.92
N PRO A 29 3.94 18.53 -9.14
CA PRO A 29 3.81 17.18 -9.72
C PRO A 29 5.12 16.41 -9.86
N ASN A 30 6.24 17.11 -10.05
CA ASN A 30 7.57 16.52 -10.19
C ASN A 30 8.30 16.34 -8.85
N GLU A 31 7.66 16.62 -7.72
CA GLU A 31 8.26 16.46 -6.39
C GLU A 31 7.80 15.16 -5.73
N VAL A 32 8.70 14.51 -5.00
CA VAL A 32 8.41 13.32 -4.19
C VAL A 32 8.56 13.67 -2.72
N SER A 33 7.48 13.57 -1.95
CA SER A 33 7.52 13.72 -0.49
C SER A 33 7.72 12.35 0.15
N SER A 34 8.73 12.20 1.00
CA SER A 34 8.94 10.95 1.75
C SER A 34 8.50 11.12 3.21
N PHE A 35 7.72 10.16 3.71
CA PHE A 35 7.26 10.08 5.10
C PHE A 35 7.55 8.69 5.65
N ASP A 36 7.94 8.61 6.92
CA ASP A 36 7.93 7.35 7.65
C ASP A 36 6.49 6.88 7.94
N THR A 37 6.36 5.63 8.39
CA THR A 37 5.07 5.05 8.79
C THR A 37 4.40 5.86 9.89
N ASP A 38 5.12 6.28 10.92
CA ASP A 38 4.54 6.96 12.08
C ASP A 38 3.87 8.29 11.66
N THR A 39 4.55 9.07 10.83
CA THR A 39 4.03 10.31 10.24
C THR A 39 2.84 10.02 9.32
N THR A 40 2.91 8.96 8.52
CA THR A 40 1.86 8.62 7.56
C THR A 40 0.61 8.11 8.27
N ASP A 41 0.78 7.31 9.32
CA ASP A 41 -0.30 6.76 10.15
C ASP A 41 -1.01 7.89 10.91
N GLU A 42 -0.26 8.87 11.44
CA GLU A 42 -0.87 10.09 12.00
C GLU A 42 -1.73 10.80 10.96
N LEU A 43 -1.24 10.97 9.72
CA LEU A 43 -1.99 11.61 8.64
C LEU A 43 -3.21 10.78 8.20
N LEU A 44 -3.11 9.46 8.19
CA LEU A 44 -4.24 8.56 7.91
C LEU A 44 -5.35 8.74 8.95
N ILE A 45 -5.01 8.91 10.22
CA ILE A 45 -5.99 9.06 11.30
C ILE A 45 -6.56 10.49 11.33
N THR A 46 -5.70 11.50 11.25
CA THR A 46 -6.07 12.88 11.58
C THR A 46 -6.37 13.73 10.36
N HIS A 47 -5.85 13.40 9.18
CA HIS A 47 -5.89 14.22 7.97
C HIS A 47 -6.10 13.40 6.68
N HIS A 48 -6.88 12.31 6.74
CA HIS A 48 -7.06 11.38 5.60
C HIS A 48 -7.43 12.08 4.27
N PRO A 49 -8.42 12.99 4.21
CA PRO A 49 -8.77 13.66 2.95
C PRO A 49 -7.64 14.53 2.39
N HIS A 50 -6.83 15.14 3.26
CA HIS A 50 -5.66 15.90 2.86
C HIS A 50 -4.59 14.99 2.27
N LEU A 51 -4.34 13.82 2.86
CA LEU A 51 -3.38 12.86 2.31
C LEU A 51 -3.82 12.34 0.93
N VAL A 52 -5.10 12.01 0.76
CA VAL A 52 -5.67 11.65 -0.55
C VAL A 52 -5.50 12.79 -1.55
N HIS A 53 -5.75 14.04 -1.15
CA HIS A 53 -5.55 15.20 -2.01
C HIS A 53 -4.08 15.38 -2.41
N LEU A 54 -3.14 15.27 -1.46
CA LEU A 54 -1.71 15.32 -1.73
C LEU A 54 -1.30 14.28 -2.77
N ASN A 55 -1.81 13.05 -2.62
CA ASN A 55 -1.54 11.92 -3.52
C ASN A 55 -2.19 12.05 -4.91
N ARG A 56 -3.05 13.06 -5.14
CA ARG A 56 -3.50 13.46 -6.49
C ARG A 56 -2.56 14.47 -7.14
N LEU A 57 -1.87 15.28 -6.34
CA LEU A 57 -1.01 16.38 -6.80
C LEU A 57 0.43 15.92 -7.08
N CYS A 58 0.98 15.05 -6.23
CA CYS A 58 2.37 14.60 -6.35
C CYS A 58 2.57 13.16 -5.84
N PHE A 59 3.80 12.66 -5.94
CA PHE A 59 4.17 11.36 -5.42
C PHE A 59 4.48 11.41 -3.92
N THR A 60 4.00 10.41 -3.19
CA THR A 60 4.33 10.17 -1.79
C THR A 60 5.03 8.83 -1.65
N ARG A 61 6.20 8.85 -0.99
CA ARG A 61 6.95 7.66 -0.58
C ARG A 61 6.76 7.40 0.90
N VAL A 62 6.24 6.23 1.22
CA VAL A 62 6.08 5.74 2.59
C VAL A 62 7.15 4.70 2.84
N TYR A 63 7.83 4.76 3.99
CA TYR A 63 8.85 3.78 4.34
C TYR A 63 8.84 3.49 5.84
N ALA A 64 9.24 2.28 6.20
CA ALA A 64 9.42 1.96 7.62
C ALA A 64 10.69 2.65 8.17
N PRO A 65 10.68 3.13 9.42
CA PRO A 65 11.87 3.74 10.04
C PRO A 65 13.05 2.77 10.15
N ARG A 66 12.78 1.46 10.15
CA ARG A 66 13.80 0.40 10.15
C ARG A 66 13.73 -0.40 8.84
N PRO A 67 14.85 -0.68 8.16
CA PRO A 67 14.88 -1.42 6.89
C PRO A 67 14.38 -2.87 6.94
N THR A 68 14.15 -3.43 8.13
CA THR A 68 13.68 -4.81 8.33
C THR A 68 12.25 -4.87 8.85
N ALA A 69 11.62 -3.72 9.09
CA ALA A 69 10.25 -3.70 9.56
C ALA A 69 9.30 -4.01 8.40
N ASP A 70 8.40 -4.96 8.64
CA ASP A 70 7.28 -5.25 7.76
C ASP A 70 6.18 -4.21 8.00
N ILE A 71 5.61 -3.69 6.91
CA ILE A 71 4.51 -2.72 6.96
C ILE A 71 3.37 -3.23 6.08
N ASP A 72 2.12 -3.11 6.54
CA ASP A 72 0.95 -3.45 5.71
C ASP A 72 0.79 -2.36 4.63
N PRO A 73 0.91 -2.69 3.34
CA PRO A 73 0.83 -1.68 2.29
C PRO A 73 -0.60 -1.19 2.02
N LEU A 74 -1.65 -1.92 2.44
CA LEU A 74 -3.02 -1.66 2.02
C LEU A 74 -3.61 -0.34 2.52
N PRO A 75 -3.40 0.09 3.77
CA PRO A 75 -3.88 1.40 4.23
C PRO A 75 -3.29 2.55 3.41
N TYR A 76 -2.00 2.46 3.08
CA TYR A 76 -1.31 3.47 2.29
C TYR A 76 -1.79 3.52 0.84
N TYR A 77 -2.00 2.35 0.21
CA TYR A 77 -2.63 2.26 -1.12
C TYR A 77 -4.06 2.82 -1.11
N GLY A 78 -4.81 2.59 -0.04
CA GLY A 78 -6.15 3.16 0.15
C GLY A 78 -6.18 4.67 0.28
N ALA A 79 -5.14 5.30 0.82
CA ALA A 79 -4.98 6.75 0.80
C ALA A 79 -4.35 7.28 -0.51
N GLY A 80 -3.99 6.38 -1.43
CA GLY A 80 -3.39 6.71 -2.72
C GLY A 80 -1.87 6.94 -2.69
N CYS A 81 -1.16 6.58 -1.62
CA CYS A 81 0.29 6.60 -1.63
C CYS A 81 0.82 5.63 -2.70
N GLN A 82 1.73 6.09 -3.56
CA GLN A 82 2.17 5.33 -4.73
C GLN A 82 3.42 4.51 -4.47
N LEU A 83 4.32 5.01 -3.61
CA LEU A 83 5.64 4.46 -3.40
C LEU A 83 5.75 3.92 -1.96
N VAL A 84 5.10 2.79 -1.68
CA VAL A 84 5.17 2.12 -0.37
C VAL A 84 6.37 1.18 -0.37
N ALA A 85 7.43 1.55 0.35
CA ALA A 85 8.68 0.82 0.38
C ALA A 85 8.60 -0.35 1.37
N LEU A 86 8.59 -1.57 0.83
CA LEU A 86 8.57 -2.82 1.58
C LEU A 86 9.95 -3.50 1.59
N SER A 87 10.19 -4.27 2.65
CA SER A 87 11.39 -5.06 2.82
C SER A 87 11.23 -6.42 2.11
N TYR A 88 11.82 -6.58 0.91
CA TYR A 88 11.80 -7.84 0.15
C TYR A 88 12.85 -8.82 0.67
N GLN A 89 12.65 -9.34 1.88
CA GLN A 89 13.55 -10.32 2.48
C GLN A 89 13.23 -11.75 2.03
N PRO A 90 14.18 -12.70 2.15
CA PRO A 90 13.96 -14.10 1.75
C PRO A 90 12.85 -14.82 2.52
N LYS A 91 12.49 -14.35 3.72
CA LYS A 91 11.40 -14.92 4.50
C LYS A 91 10.06 -14.38 3.98
N PRO A 92 9.10 -15.24 3.61
CA PRO A 92 7.80 -14.80 3.13
C PRO A 92 7.04 -14.11 4.26
N CYS A 93 6.79 -12.80 4.12
CA CYS A 93 5.95 -12.03 5.03
C CYS A 93 4.60 -11.66 4.37
N GLN A 94 3.61 -11.36 5.19
CA GLN A 94 2.27 -11.00 4.72
C GLN A 94 2.27 -9.76 3.82
N ALA A 95 3.07 -8.75 4.16
CA ALA A 95 3.21 -7.51 3.40
C ALA A 95 3.64 -7.77 1.95
N VAL A 96 4.67 -8.61 1.75
CA VAL A 96 5.15 -8.98 0.40
C VAL A 96 4.08 -9.78 -0.36
N ARG A 97 3.35 -10.69 0.31
CA ARG A 97 2.24 -11.43 -0.33
C ARG A 97 1.14 -10.49 -0.81
N GLN A 98 0.72 -9.54 0.02
CA GLN A 98 -0.28 -8.53 -0.34
C GLN A 98 0.21 -7.64 -1.48
N ASN A 99 1.48 -7.23 -1.46
CA ASN A 99 2.06 -6.41 -2.51
C ASN A 99 2.10 -7.14 -3.86
N CYS A 100 2.56 -8.39 -3.86
CA CYS A 100 2.56 -9.25 -5.04
C CYS A 100 1.12 -9.46 -5.57
N ALA A 101 0.14 -9.70 -4.68
CA ALA A 101 -1.25 -9.84 -5.09
C ALA A 101 -1.81 -8.55 -5.72
N PHE A 102 -1.52 -7.39 -5.13
CA PHE A 102 -1.95 -6.09 -5.65
C PHE A 102 -1.37 -5.83 -7.05
N PHE A 103 -0.04 -5.98 -7.21
CA PHE A 103 0.65 -5.70 -8.48
C PHE A 103 0.53 -6.79 -9.54
N ARG A 104 -0.02 -7.98 -9.22
CA ARG A 104 -0.46 -8.94 -10.25
C ARG A 104 -1.58 -8.36 -11.13
N SER A 105 -2.32 -7.40 -10.61
CA SER A 105 -3.25 -6.60 -11.41
C SER A 105 -2.52 -5.90 -12.56
N ASN A 106 -3.23 -5.58 -13.65
CA ASN A 106 -2.63 -4.93 -14.82
C ASN A 106 -1.44 -5.72 -15.42
N GLY A 107 -1.51 -7.05 -15.39
CA GLY A 107 -0.51 -7.93 -16.00
C GLY A 107 0.85 -7.99 -15.29
N GLY A 108 0.95 -7.56 -14.03
CA GLY A 108 2.22 -7.68 -13.30
C GLY A 108 3.23 -6.56 -13.58
N CYS A 109 2.84 -5.48 -14.28
CA CYS A 109 3.80 -4.48 -14.77
C CYS A 109 4.36 -3.53 -13.71
N GLY A 110 3.96 -3.67 -12.44
CA GLY A 110 4.38 -2.80 -11.34
C GLY A 110 3.61 -1.48 -11.24
N TYR A 111 2.60 -1.26 -12.10
CA TYR A 111 1.74 -0.08 -12.06
C TYR A 111 0.26 -0.46 -12.07
N VAL A 112 -0.48 0.00 -11.07
CA VAL A 112 -1.93 -0.19 -10.97
C VAL A 112 -2.60 1.18 -10.95
N LEU A 113 -3.55 1.41 -11.86
CA LEU A 113 -4.29 2.66 -11.91
C LEU A 113 -5.18 2.79 -10.66
N LYS A 114 -5.03 3.91 -9.94
CA LYS A 114 -5.87 4.21 -8.78
C LYS A 114 -7.37 4.25 -9.15
N PRO A 115 -8.27 3.81 -8.26
CA PRO A 115 -9.71 3.97 -8.47
C PRO A 115 -10.09 5.45 -8.62
N THR A 116 -11.22 5.72 -9.29
CA THR A 116 -11.73 7.08 -9.52
C THR A 116 -11.88 7.88 -8.21
N ALA A 117 -12.29 7.21 -7.12
CA ALA A 117 -12.37 7.78 -5.77
C ALA A 117 -11.07 8.46 -5.30
N LEU A 118 -9.91 7.92 -5.68
CA LEU A 118 -8.61 8.48 -5.32
C LEU A 118 -8.08 9.48 -6.35
N ARG A 119 -8.71 9.59 -7.53
CA ARG A 119 -8.27 10.50 -8.61
C ARG A 119 -9.11 11.77 -8.72
N ALA A 120 -10.41 11.70 -8.44
CA ALA A 120 -11.34 12.80 -8.62
C ALA A 120 -12.01 13.20 -7.30
N PRO A 121 -12.17 14.51 -7.01
CA PRO A 121 -12.83 14.98 -5.79
C PRO A 121 -14.33 14.68 -5.76
N ALA A 122 -14.98 14.60 -6.92
CA ALA A 122 -16.42 14.36 -7.06
C ALA A 122 -16.77 12.90 -7.41
N ALA A 123 -15.87 11.95 -7.12
CA ALA A 123 -16.14 10.54 -7.38
C ALA A 123 -17.28 10.02 -6.49
N ALA A 124 -18.14 9.18 -7.06
CA ALA A 124 -19.18 8.51 -6.30
C ALA A 124 -18.58 7.64 -5.19
N ALA A 125 -19.29 7.55 -4.07
CA ALA A 125 -18.92 6.63 -2.99
C ALA A 125 -18.88 5.19 -3.52
N PRO A 126 -17.94 4.35 -3.04
CA PRO A 126 -17.92 2.94 -3.38
C PRO A 126 -19.25 2.29 -2.94
N GLN A 127 -19.83 1.46 -3.81
CA GLN A 127 -21.02 0.70 -3.45
C GLN A 127 -20.63 -0.59 -2.72
N PRO A 128 -21.39 -0.98 -1.68
CA PRO A 128 -21.16 -2.24 -0.99
C PRO A 128 -21.38 -3.42 -1.93
N MET A 129 -20.59 -4.48 -1.76
CA MET A 129 -20.69 -5.73 -2.50
C MET A 129 -20.71 -6.91 -1.53
N THR A 130 -21.52 -7.93 -1.82
CA THR A 130 -21.54 -9.19 -1.07
C THR A 130 -20.76 -10.26 -1.84
N LEU A 131 -19.78 -10.87 -1.19
CA LEU A 131 -19.04 -12.02 -1.69
C LEU A 131 -19.52 -13.28 -0.97
N LYS A 132 -19.99 -14.28 -1.71
CA LYS A 132 -20.37 -15.59 -1.17
C LYS A 132 -19.38 -16.65 -1.70
N LEU A 133 -18.71 -17.34 -0.78
CA LEU A 133 -17.72 -18.37 -1.08
C LEU A 133 -18.20 -19.70 -0.53
N ASN A 134 -18.21 -20.74 -1.37
CA ASN A 134 -18.45 -22.12 -0.98
C ASN A 134 -17.16 -22.90 -1.18
N LEU A 135 -16.50 -23.29 -0.09
CA LEU A 135 -15.31 -24.13 -0.14
C LEU A 135 -15.73 -25.58 -0.29
N ILE A 136 -15.27 -26.25 -1.35
CA ILE A 136 -15.74 -27.60 -1.72
C ILE A 136 -14.72 -28.66 -1.31
N ALA A 137 -13.48 -28.54 -1.79
CA ALA A 137 -12.41 -29.49 -1.51
C ALA A 137 -11.03 -28.85 -1.77
N GLY A 138 -9.99 -29.37 -1.10
CA GLY A 138 -8.58 -29.14 -1.43
C GLY A 138 -7.98 -30.36 -2.12
N LEU A 139 -7.23 -30.17 -3.20
CA LEU A 139 -6.59 -31.25 -3.98
C LEU A 139 -5.08 -31.02 -4.02
N HIS A 140 -4.29 -32.10 -3.97
CA HIS A 140 -2.82 -32.05 -4.03
C HIS A 140 -2.19 -31.10 -3.00
N MET A 141 -2.77 -31.03 -1.80
CA MET A 141 -2.20 -30.22 -0.72
C MET A 141 -0.80 -30.76 -0.36
N PRO A 142 0.18 -29.87 -0.11
CA PRO A 142 1.48 -30.31 0.36
C PRO A 142 1.32 -31.08 1.67
N ASN A 143 2.15 -32.10 1.88
CA ASN A 143 2.09 -32.87 3.12
C ASN A 143 2.34 -31.94 4.31
N PRO A 144 1.43 -31.90 5.30
CA PRO A 144 1.63 -31.10 6.50
C PRO A 144 2.85 -31.61 7.26
N THR A 145 3.59 -30.71 7.90
CA THR A 145 4.56 -31.11 8.93
C THR A 145 3.81 -31.63 10.16
N GLU A 146 4.45 -32.44 11.03
CA GLU A 146 3.79 -33.04 12.21
C GLU A 146 3.11 -32.01 13.15
N GLU A 147 3.50 -30.74 13.09
CA GLU A 147 2.94 -29.62 13.86
C GLU A 147 1.60 -29.05 13.30
N GLU A 148 1.19 -29.44 12.09
CA GLU A 148 -0.02 -28.95 11.39
C GLU A 148 -1.16 -30.00 11.41
N LEU A 149 -1.41 -30.63 12.55
CA LEU A 149 -2.49 -31.60 12.72
C LEU A 149 -3.86 -30.91 12.69
N GLY A 150 -4.41 -30.76 11.47
CA GLY A 150 -5.74 -30.23 11.19
C GLY A 150 -5.73 -29.37 9.93
N LEU A 151 -6.18 -29.92 8.80
CA LEU A 151 -6.28 -29.16 7.55
C LEU A 151 -7.55 -28.29 7.60
N TYR A 152 -7.37 -26.98 7.58
CA TYR A 152 -8.45 -26.02 7.43
C TYR A 152 -8.10 -24.98 6.38
N VAL A 153 -9.12 -24.26 5.91
CA VAL A 153 -8.95 -23.13 5.00
C VAL A 153 -9.30 -21.85 5.73
N GLU A 154 -8.38 -20.89 5.64
CA GLU A 154 -8.62 -19.54 6.14
C GLU A 154 -8.90 -18.59 4.97
N VAL A 155 -10.02 -17.88 5.04
CA VAL A 155 -10.38 -16.85 4.07
C VAL A 155 -10.25 -15.49 4.72
N THR A 156 -9.42 -14.62 4.13
CA THR A 156 -9.25 -13.22 4.58
C THR A 156 -9.62 -12.25 3.46
N VAL A 157 -10.55 -11.34 3.74
CA VAL A 157 -10.80 -10.16 2.92
C VAL A 157 -9.92 -9.02 3.44
N ALA A 158 -8.91 -8.66 2.67
CA ALA A 158 -7.95 -7.63 3.01
C ALA A 158 -8.24 -6.33 2.26
N GLY A 159 -8.27 -5.20 2.98
CA GLY A 159 -8.48 -3.90 2.37
C GLY A 159 -7.89 -2.75 3.19
N PRO A 160 -8.05 -1.49 2.71
CA PRO A 160 -7.49 -0.32 3.38
C PRO A 160 -8.01 -0.07 4.80
N THR A 161 -9.21 -0.55 5.09
CA THR A 161 -9.88 -0.41 6.39
C THR A 161 -9.61 -1.60 7.32
N GLY A 162 -8.71 -2.51 6.95
CA GLY A 162 -8.33 -3.68 7.74
C GLY A 162 -8.68 -5.00 7.07
N HIS A 163 -8.60 -6.07 7.87
CA HIS A 163 -8.77 -7.46 7.44
C HIS A 163 -10.03 -8.06 8.09
N GLN A 164 -10.88 -8.69 7.29
CA GLN A 164 -11.98 -9.52 7.78
C GLN A 164 -11.62 -10.98 7.55
N ARG A 165 -11.58 -11.78 8.62
CA ARG A 165 -11.16 -13.19 8.59
C ARG A 165 -12.37 -14.09 8.85
N MET A 166 -12.45 -15.17 8.09
CA MET A 166 -13.39 -16.27 8.32
C MET A 166 -12.59 -17.57 8.26
N ALA A 167 -12.67 -18.37 9.33
CA ALA A 167 -12.14 -19.73 9.35
C ALA A 167 -13.32 -20.69 9.13
N THR A 168 -13.10 -21.72 8.32
CA THR A 168 -14.01 -22.85 8.22
C THR A 168 -13.40 -24.02 8.98
N GLU A 169 -14.16 -24.58 9.93
CA GLU A 169 -13.88 -25.88 10.55
C GLU A 169 -14.09 -27.02 9.55
#